data_AF-A0A952RZP7-F1
#
_entry.id   AF-A0A952RZP7-F1
#
_cell.length_a   1.000
_cell.length_b   1.000
_cell.length_c   1.000
_cell.angle_alpha   90.00
_cell.angle_beta   90.00
_cell.angle_gamma   90.00
#
_symmetry.space_group_name_H-M   'P 1'
#
loop_
_entity.id
_entity.type
_entity.pdbx_description
1 polymer ?
#
loop_
_entity_poly.entity_id
_entity_poly.type
_entity_poly.pdbx_seq_one_letter_code
_entity_poly.pdbx_strand_id
1 'polypeptide(L)'
;AVFAILIVGTWITYVVAFWDLDAIFPGANTLLALAIAFTKMTVVMLYFMHVRWSKELIWLSAVASFFWLIIMFAFTMQDYFTRVSGVFSS
;
A
#
# COMPACT_ATOMS: atom_id res chain seq x y z
N ALA A 1 1.26 -11.07 22.75
CA ALA A 1 1.60 -9.70 22.31
C ALA A 1 1.18 -9.43 20.86
N VAL A 2 1.51 -10.31 19.89
CA VAL A 2 1.27 -10.05 18.45
C VAL A 2 -0.21 -9.97 18.05
N PHE A 3 -1.08 -10.74 18.70
CA PHE A 3 -2.54 -10.63 18.53
C PHE A 3 -3.09 -9.25 18.94
N ALA A 4 -2.47 -8.62 19.95
CA ALA A 4 -2.85 -7.28 20.40
C ALA A 4 -2.50 -6.21 19.34
N ILE A 5 -1.41 -6.38 18.59
CA ILE A 5 -1.05 -5.48 17.48
C ILE A 5 -2.07 -5.55 16.34
N LEU A 6 -2.58 -6.74 16.02
CA LEU A 6 -3.64 -6.89 15.01
C LEU A 6 -4.96 -6.28 15.47
N ILE A 7 -5.31 -6.48 16.75
CA ILE A 7 -6.49 -5.88 17.37
C ILE A 7 -6.35 -4.36 17.37
N VAL A 8 -5.20 -3.82 17.78
CA VAL A 8 -4.92 -2.37 17.75
C VAL A 8 -5.01 -1.84 16.32
N GLY A 9 -4.44 -2.54 15.34
CA GLY A 9 -4.54 -2.14 13.93
C GLY A 9 -5.99 -2.12 13.42
N THR A 10 -6.81 -3.11 13.79
CA THR A 10 -8.25 -3.11 13.44
C THR A 10 -9.02 -2.03 14.18
N TRP A 11 -8.68 -1.77 15.44
CA TRP A 11 -9.27 -0.70 16.23
C TRP A 11 -8.96 0.68 15.64
N ILE A 12 -7.71 0.91 15.21
CA ILE A 12 -7.31 2.14 14.52
C ILE A 12 -8.07 2.30 13.21
N THR A 13 -8.21 1.24 12.40
CA THR A 13 -9.01 1.32 11.16
C THR A 13 -10.47 1.64 11.44
N TYR A 14 -11.04 1.02 12.48
CA TYR A 14 -12.40 1.28 12.92
C TYR A 14 -12.59 2.73 13.35
N VAL A 15 -11.72 3.27 14.22
CA VAL A 15 -11.79 4.66 14.68
C VAL A 15 -11.61 5.65 13.53
N VAL A 16 -10.68 5.39 12.62
CA VAL A 16 -10.46 6.24 11.44
C VAL A 16 -11.67 6.24 10.51
N ALA A 17 -12.39 5.11 10.38
CA ALA A 17 -13.62 5.06 9.59
C ALA A 17 -14.75 5.95 10.14
N PHE A 18 -14.71 6.36 11.42
CA PHE A 18 -15.66 7.34 11.98
C PHE A 18 -15.26 8.79 11.71
N TRP A 19 -14.01 9.04 11.34
CA TRP A 19 -13.53 10.39 11.00
C TRP A 19 -13.57 10.54 9.48
N ASP A 20 -14.73 10.95 8.98
CA ASP A 20 -14.88 11.31 7.57
C ASP A 20 -14.03 12.54 7.26
N LEU A 21 -12.87 12.31 6.67
CA LEU A 21 -12.01 13.32 6.04
C LEU A 21 -12.53 13.72 4.64
N ASP A 22 -13.81 13.46 4.36
CA ASP A 22 -14.49 13.80 3.11
C ASP A 22 -14.63 15.33 2.90
N ALA A 23 -14.46 16.11 3.97
CA ALA A 23 -14.57 17.57 3.93
C ALA A 23 -13.42 18.31 3.22
N ILE A 24 -12.28 17.65 2.95
CA ILE A 24 -11.07 18.31 2.40
C ILE A 24 -10.79 17.97 0.93
N PHE A 25 -11.06 16.74 0.48
CA PHE A 25 -10.80 16.30 -0.90
C PHE A 25 -11.66 15.08 -1.26
N PRO A 26 -12.27 15.01 -2.47
CA PRO A 26 -12.97 13.81 -2.90
C PRO A 26 -11.98 12.63 -3.00
N GLY A 27 -12.14 11.63 -2.14
CA GLY A 27 -11.30 10.42 -2.09
C GLY A 27 -10.25 10.36 -0.98
N ALA A 28 -10.18 11.35 -0.08
CA ALA A 28 -9.23 11.35 1.05
C ALA A 28 -9.43 10.17 2.02
N ASN A 29 -10.69 9.74 2.23
CA ASN A 29 -11.01 8.58 3.06
C ASN A 29 -10.43 7.28 2.46
N THR A 30 -10.54 7.11 1.14
CA THR A 30 -10.00 5.95 0.42
C THR A 30 -8.47 5.87 0.50
N LEU A 31 -7.78 7.01 0.35
CA LEU A 31 -6.33 7.08 0.46
C LEU A 31 -5.87 6.71 1.87
N LEU A 32 -6.56 7.21 2.90
CA LEU A 32 -6.27 6.94 4.31
C LEU A 32 -6.53 5.46 4.65
N ALA A 33 -7.64 4.90 4.19
CA ALA A 33 -7.96 3.49 4.33
C ALA A 33 -6.88 2.59 3.69
N LEU A 34 -6.40 2.97 2.50
CA LEU A 34 -5.32 2.26 1.81
C LEU A 34 -4.00 2.34 2.58
N ALA A 35 -3.63 3.52 3.08
CA ALA A 35 -2.41 3.72 3.87
C ALA A 35 -2.41 2.88 5.16
N ILE A 36 -3.56 2.82 5.84
CA ILE A 36 -3.73 1.98 7.04
C ILE A 36 -3.66 0.50 6.68
N ALA A 37 -4.30 0.09 5.58
CA ALA A 37 -4.24 -1.28 5.09
C ALA A 37 -2.80 -1.72 4.80
N PHE A 38 -2.02 -0.90 4.07
CA PHE A 38 -0.60 -1.16 3.80
C PHE A 38 0.21 -1.26 5.10
N THR A 39 0.03 -0.31 6.02
CA THR A 39 0.74 -0.29 7.31
C THR A 39 0.49 -1.57 8.11
N LYS A 40 -0.78 -2.00 8.20
CA LYS A 40 -1.16 -3.26 8.85
C LYS A 40 -0.51 -4.46 8.17
N MET A 41 -0.52 -4.50 6.84
CA MET A 41 0.08 -5.57 6.05
C MET A 41 1.58 -5.71 6.31
N THR A 42 2.31 -4.60 6.35
CA THR A 42 3.76 -4.56 6.65
C THR A 42 4.06 -5.08 8.05
N VAL A 43 3.27 -4.66 9.06
CA VAL A 43 3.42 -5.11 10.44
C VAL A 43 3.15 -6.63 10.56
N VAL A 44 2.13 -7.15 9.87
CA VAL A 44 1.86 -8.60 9.82
C VAL A 44 3.06 -9.34 9.22
N MET A 45 3.60 -8.89 8.08
CA MET A 45 4.73 -9.54 7.41
C MET A 45 6.00 -9.54 8.28
N LEU A 46 6.31 -8.44 8.96
CA LEU A 46 7.50 -8.34 9.80
C LEU A 46 7.42 -9.20 11.08
N TYR A 47 6.26 -9.26 11.74
CA TYR A 47 6.10 -9.91 13.03
C TYR A 47 5.54 -11.34 12.98
N PHE A 48 4.55 -11.64 12.13
CA PHE A 48 3.94 -12.98 12.07
C PHE A 48 4.72 -13.97 11.20
N MET A 49 5.34 -13.51 10.11
CA MET A 49 6.12 -14.39 9.23
C MET A 49 7.58 -14.56 9.70
N HIS A 50 7.93 -14.15 10.93
CA HIS A 50 9.28 -14.23 11.50
C HIS A 50 10.39 -13.80 10.52
N VAL A 51 10.08 -12.86 9.61
CA VAL A 51 10.97 -12.41 8.53
C VAL A 51 12.23 -11.76 9.09
N ARG A 52 12.13 -11.14 10.28
CA ARG A 52 13.27 -10.54 10.97
C ARG A 52 14.31 -11.57 11.46
N TRP A 53 13.93 -12.84 11.63
CA TRP A 53 14.81 -13.93 12.10
C TRP A 53 15.13 -14.96 11.02
N SER A 54 14.34 -15.01 9.95
CA SER A 54 14.56 -15.94 8.86
C SER A 54 15.43 -15.34 7.76
N LYS A 55 16.17 -16.23 7.09
CA LYS A 55 17.27 -15.98 6.14
C LYS A 55 17.04 -14.78 5.21
N GLU A 56 18.12 -14.06 4.90
CA GLU A 56 18.19 -12.88 4.01
C GLU A 56 17.42 -13.03 2.67
N LEU A 57 17.25 -14.28 2.22
CA LEU A 57 16.49 -14.64 1.02
C LEU A 57 15.03 -14.13 1.01
N ILE A 58 14.36 -14.08 2.17
CA ILE A 58 12.96 -13.62 2.24
C ILE A 58 12.87 -12.10 2.05
N TRP A 59 13.86 -11.35 2.56
CA TRP A 59 13.91 -9.90 2.40
C TRP A 59 14.18 -9.51 0.95
N LEU A 60 15.11 -10.21 0.28
CA LEU A 60 15.38 -10.06 -1.15
C LEU A 60 14.14 -10.32 -2.00
N SER A 61 13.38 -11.38 -1.72
CA SER A 61 12.13 -11.69 -2.45
C SER A 61 11.06 -10.61 -2.25
N ALA A 62 10.88 -10.10 -1.03
CA ALA A 62 9.94 -9.02 -0.75
C ALA A 62 10.29 -7.74 -1.53
N VAL A 63 11.56 -7.33 -1.51
CA VAL A 63 12.04 -6.15 -2.25
C VAL A 63 11.91 -6.36 -3.76
N ALA A 64 12.25 -7.55 -4.28
CA ALA A 64 12.10 -7.88 -5.69
C ALA A 64 10.64 -7.78 -6.16
N SER A 65 9.69 -8.21 -5.33
CA SER A 65 8.25 -8.12 -5.62
C SER A 65 7.78 -6.67 -5.73
N PHE A 66 8.20 -5.82 -4.79
CA PHE A 66 7.88 -4.39 -4.82
C PHE A 66 8.56 -3.67 -5.98
N PHE A 67 9.84 -3.98 -6.24
CA PHE A 67 10.59 -3.43 -7.36
C PHE A 67 9.91 -3.76 -8.70
N TRP A 68 9.47 -5.01 -8.87
CA TRP A 68 8.73 -5.45 -10.05
C TRP A 68 7.39 -4.70 -10.20
N LEU A 69 6.62 -4.55 -9.12
CA LEU A 69 5.36 -3.80 -9.14
C LEU A 69 5.55 -2.33 -9.54
N ILE A 70 6.58 -1.68 -9.01
CA ILE A 70 6.89 -0.27 -9.32
C ILE A 70 7.19 -0.10 -10.81
N ILE A 71 7.96 -1.01 -11.41
CA ILE A 71 8.26 -0.99 -12.85
C ILE A 71 6.98 -1.14 -13.68
N MET A 72 6.08 -2.06 -13.33
CA MET A 72 4.81 -2.24 -14.04
C MET A 72 3.92 -0.99 -13.95
N PHE A 73 3.83 -0.37 -12.77
CA PHE A 73 3.10 0.89 -12.61
C PHE A 73 3.72 2.04 -13.41
N ALA A 74 5.05 2.15 -13.42
CA ALA A 74 5.76 3.18 -14.15
C ALA A 74 5.50 3.07 -15.66
N PHE A 75 5.60 1.85 -16.24
CA PHE A 75 5.29 1.64 -17.64
C PHE A 75 3.83 1.87 -17.97
N THR A 76 2.92 1.38 -17.14
CA THR A 76 1.48 1.61 -17.32
C THR A 76 1.16 3.10 -17.39
N MET A 77 1.70 3.91 -16.47
CA MET A 77 1.52 5.37 -16.49
C MET A 77 2.13 6.01 -17.75
N GLN A 78 3.33 5.57 -18.16
CA GLN A 78 3.95 6.05 -19.40
C GLN A 78 3.09 5.76 -20.64
N ASP A 79 2.48 4.58 -20.72
CA ASP A 79 1.55 4.21 -21.79
C ASP A 79 0.30 5.11 -21.80
N TYR A 80 -0.25 5.49 -20.64
CA TYR A 80 -1.36 6.46 -20.58
C TYR A 80 -0.92 7.85 -21.04
N PHE A 81 0.24 8.34 -20.59
CA PHE A 81 0.76 9.65 -20.98
C PHE A 81 1.06 9.76 -22.48
N THR A 82 1.64 8.70 -23.08
CA THR A 82 1.97 8.71 -24.52
C THR A 82 0.70 8.66 -25.40
N ARG A 83 -0.38 8.02 -24.93
CA ARG A 83 -1.65 7.96 -25.67
C ARG A 83 -2.42 9.28 -25.70
N VAL A 84 -2.34 10.08 -24.63
CA VAL A 84 -2.91 11.44 -24.61
C VAL A 84 -2.20 12.34 -25.63
N SER A 85 -0.89 12.17 -25.82
CA SER A 85 -0.10 12.92 -26.80
C SER A 85 -0.46 12.62 -28.27
N GLY A 86 -1.05 11.46 -28.57
CA GLY A 86 -1.37 11.03 -29.95
C GLY A 86 -2.68 11.58 -30.51
N VAL A 87 -3.56 12.16 -29.67
CA VAL A 87 -4.90 12.65 -30.10
C VAL A 87 -4.87 14.13 -30.53
N PHE A 88 -3.79 14.87 -30.27
CA PHE A 88 -3.67 16.30 -30.61
C PHE A 88 -2.83 16.58 -31.87
N SER A 89 -2.59 15.58 -32.75
CA SER A 89 -1.91 15.79 -34.04
C SER A 89 -2.83 15.66 -35.26
N SER A 90 -4.08 16.11 -35.15
CA SER A 90 -5.00 16.33 -36.28
C SER A 90 -5.70 17.67 -36.13
#